data_AF-A0A8T0P6V3-F1
#
_entry.id   AF-A0A8T0P6V3-F1
#
_cell.length_a   1.000
_cell.length_b   1.000
_cell.length_c   1.000
_cell.angle_alpha   90.00
_cell.angle_beta   90.00
_cell.angle_gamma   90.00
#
_symmetry.space_group_name_H-M   'P 1'
#
loop_
_entity.id
_entity.type
_entity.pdbx_description
1 polymer ?
#
loop_
_entity_poly.entity_id
_entity_poly.type
_entity_poly.pdbx_seq_one_letter_code
_entity_poly.pdbx_strand_id
1 'polypeptide(L)'
;MAGPRPLPRRILRLAASIAVAFACLPTPVSGIRKDIGFIEPIMCRSTVQGRHLISDDNGYVCSALSINPWSHCCPTMGDRFSCQGCKHDLQCCNSYEYCVSCCLNPSKTKKEDVLKLKVAKPVTAGTYTNVFDFCTGRCRHSSASVVHENAYASDFHHCFSVQQNSSGSTEAISVAKLLGINVVVGRPGESCSLVCKVRGQSCVPSRLSVLNKCEILQKYMRCKSGCFRSLGPDQPAEVVVEAPTSLEG
;
A
#
# COMPACT_ATOMS: atom_id res chain seq x y z
N MET A 1 -7.09 102.66 -51.62
CA MET A 1 -7.50 102.26 -52.99
C MET A 1 -6.41 101.33 -53.50
N ALA A 2 -6.61 100.09 -53.92
CA ALA A 2 -7.79 99.38 -54.36
C ALA A 2 -7.71 97.90 -53.91
N GLY A 3 -8.89 97.29 -53.71
CA GLY A 3 -9.03 95.84 -53.54
C GLY A 3 -9.06 95.09 -54.89
N PRO A 4 -9.78 93.96 -55.00
CA PRO A 4 -9.14 92.64 -55.12
C PRO A 4 -9.63 91.77 -56.32
N ARG A 5 -9.05 90.54 -56.42
CA ARG A 5 -9.47 89.29 -57.13
C ARG A 5 -9.03 89.13 -58.60
N PRO A 6 -9.03 87.91 -59.23
CA PRO A 6 -9.60 86.58 -58.88
C PRO A 6 -8.63 85.34 -59.03
N LEU A 7 -8.82 84.20 -58.32
CA LEU A 7 -9.33 82.84 -58.73
C LEU A 7 -8.75 82.23 -60.04
N PRO A 8 -8.58 80.88 -60.24
CA PRO A 8 -9.41 79.77 -59.70
C PRO A 8 -8.75 78.36 -59.43
N ARG A 9 -9.46 77.56 -58.62
CA ARG A 9 -9.87 76.14 -58.78
C ARG A 9 -9.17 75.21 -59.82
N ARG A 10 -8.63 74.07 -59.34
CA ARG A 10 -8.99 72.65 -59.65
C ARG A 10 -7.76 71.70 -59.71
N ILE A 11 -7.79 70.70 -58.83
CA ILE A 11 -7.64 69.25 -59.06
C ILE A 11 -6.73 68.81 -60.22
N LEU A 12 -5.60 68.16 -59.91
CA LEU A 12 -5.17 66.98 -60.67
C LEU A 12 -4.31 66.05 -59.81
N ARG A 13 -4.70 64.77 -59.79
CA ARG A 13 -3.96 63.66 -59.19
C ARG A 13 -2.68 63.40 -60.00
N LEU A 14 -1.54 63.19 -59.34
CA LEU A 14 -0.45 62.43 -59.94
C LEU A 14 0.24 61.52 -58.90
N ALA A 15 0.11 60.23 -59.22
CA ALA A 15 0.92 59.05 -58.94
C ALA A 15 2.17 59.16 -58.04
N ALA A 16 2.16 58.27 -57.03
CA ALA A 16 3.16 57.23 -56.77
C ALA A 16 4.64 57.55 -57.04
N SER A 17 5.43 57.64 -55.96
CA SER A 17 6.72 56.91 -55.81
C SER A 17 7.44 57.33 -54.52
N ILE A 18 7.08 56.72 -53.38
CA ILE A 18 8.01 56.62 -52.24
C ILE A 18 7.85 55.21 -51.65
N ALA A 19 8.54 54.26 -52.27
CA ALA A 19 8.88 52.99 -51.66
C ALA A 19 10.39 52.84 -51.79
N VAL A 20 11.00 52.23 -50.77
CA VAL A 20 12.44 51.90 -50.66
C VAL A 20 13.25 53.03 -49.99
N ALA A 21 13.17 53.12 -48.66
CA ALA A 21 14.35 53.32 -47.78
C ALA A 21 13.99 53.43 -46.29
N PHE A 22 13.10 52.60 -45.73
CA PHE A 22 12.92 52.52 -44.27
C PHE A 22 12.47 51.10 -43.87
N ALA A 23 13.32 50.11 -44.15
CA ALA A 23 13.12 48.74 -43.66
C ALA A 23 14.44 48.23 -43.09
N CYS A 24 14.83 48.76 -41.93
CA CYS A 24 15.84 48.16 -41.04
C CYS A 24 15.85 48.91 -39.69
N LEU A 25 14.70 48.92 -38.99
CA LEU A 25 14.72 49.06 -37.54
C LEU A 25 14.53 47.64 -36.98
N PRO A 26 15.46 47.10 -36.19
CA PRO A 26 15.26 45.81 -35.55
C PRO A 26 14.07 45.95 -34.60
N THR A 27 13.01 45.20 -34.87
CA THR A 27 11.91 45.06 -33.94
C THR A 27 12.48 44.52 -32.62
N PRO A 28 12.13 45.07 -31.45
CA PRO A 28 12.42 44.38 -30.21
C PRO A 28 11.60 43.09 -30.25
N VAL A 29 12.28 41.97 -30.52
CA VAL A 29 11.73 40.64 -30.36
C VAL A 29 11.51 40.47 -28.86
N SER A 30 10.34 40.86 -28.38
CA SER A 30 9.87 40.48 -27.06
C SER A 30 9.54 38.99 -27.13
N GLY A 31 10.57 38.16 -26.98
CA GLY A 31 10.41 36.74 -26.71
C GLY A 31 9.75 36.60 -25.34
N ILE A 32 8.42 36.57 -25.33
CA ILE A 32 7.69 36.00 -24.20
C ILE A 32 8.15 34.55 -24.17
N ARG A 33 9.05 34.22 -23.22
CA ARG A 33 9.26 32.83 -22.82
C ARG A 33 7.90 32.33 -22.34
N LYS A 34 7.12 31.75 -23.25
CA LYS A 34 6.11 30.76 -22.90
C LYS A 34 6.89 29.65 -22.21
N ASP A 35 6.44 29.32 -21.01
CA ASP A 35 6.97 28.25 -20.18
C ASP A 35 8.24 28.62 -19.37
N ILE A 36 8.13 29.61 -18.47
CA ILE A 36 8.54 29.27 -17.10
C ILE A 36 7.50 28.23 -16.67
N GLY A 37 7.90 26.96 -16.74
CA GLY A 37 7.15 25.90 -16.07
C GLY A 37 7.17 26.25 -14.60
N PHE A 38 6.14 26.95 -14.12
CA PHE A 38 5.83 26.94 -12.70
C PHE A 38 5.61 25.47 -12.38
N ILE A 39 6.61 24.85 -11.76
CA ILE A 39 6.48 23.55 -11.12
C ILE A 39 5.32 23.76 -10.14
N GLU A 40 4.13 23.25 -10.47
CA GLU A 40 3.04 23.25 -9.51
C GLU A 40 3.58 22.67 -8.20
N PRO A 41 3.38 23.36 -7.07
CA PRO A 41 3.93 22.89 -5.80
C PRO A 41 3.44 21.47 -5.57
N ILE A 42 4.37 20.54 -5.30
CA ILE A 42 4.02 19.16 -5.01
C ILE A 42 3.22 19.15 -3.70
N MET A 43 1.91 18.97 -3.81
CA MET A 43 1.00 18.86 -2.68
C MET A 43 0.82 17.38 -2.36
N CYS A 44 1.12 16.98 -1.14
CA CYS A 44 0.91 15.61 -0.68
C CYS A 44 -0.47 15.43 -0.09
N ARG A 45 -0.99 14.20 -0.23
CA ARG A 45 -2.10 13.74 0.59
C ARG A 45 -1.52 13.09 1.84
N SER A 46 -2.10 13.37 2.98
CA SER A 46 -1.66 12.81 4.25
C SER A 46 -2.81 12.27 5.07
N THR A 47 -2.49 11.38 6.00
CA THR A 47 -3.45 10.86 6.97
C THR A 47 -3.84 11.96 7.96
N VAL A 48 -5.13 12.06 8.24
CA VAL A 48 -5.70 13.12 9.11
C VAL A 48 -6.02 12.58 10.52
N GLN A 49 -5.81 11.28 10.75
CA GLN A 49 -6.35 10.57 11.92
C GLN A 49 -5.35 10.37 13.06
N GLY A 50 -4.05 10.37 12.78
CA GLY A 50 -3.02 10.19 13.80
C GLY A 50 -2.86 11.42 14.70
N ARG A 51 -2.90 11.23 16.02
CA ARG A 51 -2.68 12.31 17.01
C ARG A 51 -1.23 12.81 17.03
N HIS A 52 -0.26 11.92 16.76
CA HIS A 52 1.16 12.20 16.97
C HIS A 52 2.01 12.01 15.71
N LEU A 53 1.60 11.09 14.83
CA LEU A 53 2.27 10.74 13.61
C LEU A 53 1.33 10.98 12.43
N ILE A 54 1.91 11.27 11.27
CA ILE A 54 1.23 11.43 9.99
C ILE A 54 2.02 10.64 8.94
N SER A 55 1.31 9.96 8.04
CA SER A 55 1.87 9.35 6.84
C SER A 55 1.38 10.12 5.62
N ASP A 56 2.31 10.48 4.72
CA ASP A 56 1.97 11.06 3.42
C ASP A 56 1.86 10.00 2.31
N ASP A 57 1.35 10.41 1.14
CA ASP A 57 1.19 9.59 -0.06
C ASP A 57 2.50 9.31 -0.80
N ASN A 58 3.56 10.03 -0.47
CA ASN A 58 4.91 9.67 -0.86
C ASN A 58 5.47 8.51 -0.03
N GLY A 59 4.85 8.18 1.10
CA GLY A 59 5.20 7.07 1.98
C GLY A 59 6.15 7.45 3.12
N TYR A 60 6.32 8.73 3.42
CA TYR A 60 7.06 9.17 4.60
C TYR A 60 6.15 9.25 5.82
N VAL A 61 6.70 8.96 7.00
CA VAL A 61 6.03 9.12 8.29
C VAL A 61 6.78 10.16 9.10
N CYS A 62 6.07 11.14 9.62
CA CYS A 62 6.64 12.19 10.43
C CYS A 62 5.74 12.55 11.62
N SER A 63 6.26 13.35 12.55
CA SER A 63 5.40 13.90 13.60
C SER A 63 4.41 14.89 12.99
N ALA A 64 3.20 14.95 13.55
CA ALA A 64 2.19 15.93 13.16
C ALA A 64 2.68 17.39 13.25
N LEU A 65 3.68 17.67 14.10
CA LEU A 65 4.29 19.00 14.24
C LEU A 65 5.33 19.32 13.15
N SER A 66 5.83 18.30 12.45
CA SER A 66 6.90 18.42 11.45
C SER A 66 6.41 18.43 10.01
N ILE A 67 5.09 18.30 9.80
CA ILE A 67 4.47 18.38 8.47
C ILE A 67 4.61 19.79 7.90
N ASN A 68 4.88 19.89 6.59
CA ASN A 68 4.94 21.19 5.93
C ASN A 68 3.51 21.79 5.82
N PRO A 69 3.23 22.99 6.38
CA PRO A 69 1.89 23.57 6.34
C PRO A 69 1.39 23.94 4.94
N TRP A 70 2.31 24.17 4.00
CA TRP A 70 1.97 24.55 2.63
C TRP A 70 1.77 23.31 1.75
N SER A 71 2.72 22.37 1.75
CA SER A 71 2.67 21.20 0.87
C SER A 71 1.95 19.99 1.47
N HIS A 72 1.66 19.98 2.77
CA HIS A 72 1.12 18.83 3.52
C HIS A 72 1.98 17.54 3.42
N CYS A 73 3.23 17.66 3.00
CA CYS A 73 4.18 16.55 2.91
C CYS A 73 4.98 16.41 4.21
N CYS A 74 5.39 15.18 4.52
CA CYS A 74 6.38 14.94 5.55
C CYS A 74 7.80 15.29 5.04
N PRO A 75 8.73 15.64 5.95
CA PRO A 75 10.13 15.83 5.58
C PRO A 75 10.73 14.54 5.00
N THR A 76 11.55 14.67 3.96
CA THR A 76 12.22 13.54 3.30
C THR A 76 13.43 13.00 4.08
N MET A 77 13.62 13.41 5.34
CA MET A 77 14.75 13.05 6.20
C MET A 77 14.54 11.75 6.99
N GLY A 78 13.91 10.75 6.38
CA GLY A 78 13.60 9.47 7.03
C GLY A 78 13.36 8.33 6.06
N ASP A 79 13.12 7.13 6.59
CA ASP A 79 12.88 5.94 5.78
C ASP A 79 11.54 6.03 5.05
N ARG A 80 11.62 5.98 3.71
CA ARG A 80 10.44 5.90 2.86
C ARG A 80 9.83 4.50 2.95
N PHE A 81 8.51 4.44 3.08
CA PHE A 81 7.74 3.20 3.24
C PHE A 81 8.13 2.40 4.50
N SER A 82 8.40 3.11 5.60
CA SER A 82 8.80 2.49 6.85
C SER A 82 7.74 1.54 7.39
N CYS A 83 8.17 0.33 7.74
CA CYS A 83 7.35 -0.72 8.35
C CYS A 83 7.63 -0.85 9.85
N GLN A 84 8.05 0.23 10.53
CA GLN A 84 8.34 0.20 11.95
C GLN A 84 7.09 -0.23 12.76
N GLY A 85 7.26 -1.21 13.65
CA GLY A 85 6.13 -1.76 14.40
C GLY A 85 5.18 -2.65 13.58
N CYS A 86 5.60 -3.11 12.40
CA CYS A 86 4.85 -4.06 11.58
C CYS A 86 5.42 -5.48 11.67
N LYS A 87 4.54 -6.48 11.69
CA LYS A 87 4.90 -7.89 11.50
C LYS A 87 4.76 -8.25 10.03
N HIS A 88 5.87 -8.51 9.35
CA HIS A 88 5.90 -8.80 7.91
C HIS A 88 5.06 -10.03 7.51
N ASP A 89 5.01 -11.05 8.36
CA ASP A 89 4.23 -12.28 8.10
C ASP A 89 2.71 -12.06 8.12
N LEU A 90 2.24 -11.11 8.94
CA LEU A 90 0.83 -10.80 9.09
C LEU A 90 0.40 -9.62 8.23
N GLN A 91 1.36 -8.81 7.75
CA GLN A 91 1.10 -7.52 7.10
C GLN A 91 0.18 -6.64 7.95
N CYS A 92 0.42 -6.70 9.27
CA CYS A 92 -0.28 -5.96 10.30
C CYS A 92 0.73 -5.18 11.13
N CYS A 93 0.33 -4.02 11.60
CA CYS A 93 1.13 -3.10 12.40
C CYS A 93 0.37 -2.68 13.65
N ASN A 94 1.12 -2.27 14.66
CA ASN A 94 0.57 -1.68 15.89
C ASN A 94 0.28 -0.18 15.77
N SER A 95 0.70 0.45 14.67
CA SER A 95 0.48 1.87 14.37
C SER A 95 -0.18 2.00 12.99
N TYR A 96 -1.24 2.80 12.94
CA TYR A 96 -1.96 3.11 11.71
C TYR A 96 -1.04 3.76 10.66
N GLU A 97 -0.23 4.73 11.08
CA GLU A 97 0.59 5.51 10.15
C GLU A 97 1.71 4.68 9.53
N TYR A 98 2.36 3.83 10.33
CA TYR A 98 3.34 2.87 9.79
C TYR A 98 2.68 1.77 8.96
N CYS A 99 1.42 1.40 9.24
CA CYS A 99 0.67 0.51 8.36
C CYS A 99 0.47 1.14 6.97
N VAL A 100 0.05 2.40 6.91
CA VAL A 100 -0.17 3.12 5.64
C VAL A 100 1.14 3.25 4.87
N SER A 101 2.20 3.73 5.52
CA SER A 101 3.53 3.87 4.90
C SER A 101 4.08 2.53 4.39
N CYS A 102 4.02 1.47 5.19
CA CYS A 102 4.46 0.13 4.80
C CYS A 102 3.62 -0.45 3.63
N CYS A 103 2.31 -0.21 3.64
CA CYS A 103 1.39 -0.64 2.60
C CYS A 103 1.69 0.03 1.25
N LEU A 104 2.11 1.30 1.25
CA LEU A 104 2.46 2.05 0.03
C LEU A 104 3.69 1.48 -0.69
N ASN A 105 4.48 0.65 -0.01
CA ASN A 105 5.64 0.02 -0.61
C ASN A 105 5.23 -0.84 -1.82
N PRO A 106 5.79 -0.59 -3.03
CA PRO A 106 5.49 -1.39 -4.22
C PRO A 106 5.80 -2.88 -4.08
N SER A 107 6.73 -3.26 -3.20
CA SER A 107 7.04 -4.65 -2.88
C SER A 107 5.97 -5.34 -2.03
N LYS A 108 5.07 -4.57 -1.41
CA LYS A 108 3.96 -5.07 -0.57
C LYS A 108 2.62 -4.96 -1.27
N THR A 109 2.38 -3.86 -1.98
CA THR A 109 1.13 -3.58 -2.68
C THR A 109 1.41 -3.16 -4.11
N LYS A 110 0.98 -3.98 -5.07
CA LYS A 110 1.08 -3.64 -6.49
C LYS A 110 -0.11 -2.76 -6.91
N LYS A 111 0.17 -1.69 -7.65
CA LYS A 111 -0.84 -0.75 -8.12
C LYS A 111 -1.92 -1.43 -8.98
N GLU A 112 -1.54 -2.39 -9.80
CA GLU A 112 -2.46 -3.17 -10.64
C GLU A 112 -3.45 -4.01 -9.82
N ASP A 113 -3.04 -4.52 -8.67
CA ASP A 113 -3.90 -5.33 -7.81
C ASP A 113 -4.93 -4.44 -7.11
N VAL A 114 -4.52 -3.23 -6.66
CA VAL A 114 -5.41 -2.27 -6.02
C VAL A 114 -6.56 -1.84 -6.92
N LEU A 115 -6.26 -1.50 -8.19
CA LEU A 115 -7.25 -1.01 -9.14
C LEU A 115 -8.26 -2.09 -9.57
N LYS A 116 -7.90 -3.38 -9.43
CA LYS A 116 -8.76 -4.53 -9.77
C LYS A 116 -9.61 -4.99 -8.60
N LEU A 117 -9.30 -4.58 -7.37
CA LEU A 117 -10.01 -5.03 -6.18
C LEU A 117 -11.33 -4.28 -6.02
N LYS A 118 -12.43 -5.02 -6.13
CA LYS A 118 -13.75 -4.57 -5.69
C LYS A 118 -13.75 -4.52 -4.16
N VAL A 119 -14.13 -3.38 -3.58
CA VAL A 119 -14.25 -3.24 -2.13
C VAL A 119 -15.28 -4.24 -1.61
N ALA A 120 -14.91 -5.04 -0.61
CA ALA A 120 -15.81 -6.02 -0.01
C ALA A 120 -16.83 -5.31 0.90
N LYS A 121 -17.97 -4.92 0.31
CA LYS A 121 -19.24 -4.38 0.88
C LYS A 121 -19.25 -2.93 1.44
N PRO A 122 -20.35 -2.16 1.25
CA PRO A 122 -21.63 -2.51 0.59
C PRO A 122 -21.59 -2.30 -0.93
N VAL A 123 -22.69 -2.61 -1.62
CA VAL A 123 -22.91 -2.53 -3.09
C VAL A 123 -22.69 -1.10 -3.65
N THR A 124 -22.54 -0.11 -2.78
CA THR A 124 -22.21 1.29 -3.07
C THR A 124 -20.73 1.66 -2.90
N ALA A 125 -19.88 0.74 -2.43
CA ALA A 125 -18.46 1.01 -2.24
C ALA A 125 -17.73 1.03 -3.59
N GLY A 126 -17.38 2.24 -4.04
CA GLY A 126 -16.57 2.45 -5.24
C GLY A 126 -15.19 1.78 -5.13
N THR A 127 -14.55 1.60 -6.28
CA THR A 127 -13.14 1.16 -6.39
C THR A 127 -12.21 2.19 -5.74
N TYR A 128 -11.10 1.72 -5.18
CA TYR A 128 -10.04 2.64 -4.74
C TYR A 128 -9.43 3.37 -5.95
N THR A 129 -9.31 4.69 -5.84
CA THR A 129 -8.78 5.57 -6.89
C THR A 129 -7.27 5.46 -7.06
N ASN A 130 -6.54 5.24 -5.97
CA ASN A 130 -5.08 5.10 -5.95
C ASN A 130 -4.64 4.20 -4.78
N VAL A 131 -3.34 3.88 -4.74
CA VAL A 131 -2.76 3.00 -3.70
C VAL A 131 -2.85 3.62 -2.31
N PHE A 132 -2.73 4.95 -2.22
CA PHE A 132 -2.86 5.66 -0.94
C PHE A 132 -4.25 5.47 -0.33
N ASP A 133 -5.32 5.70 -1.09
CA ASP A 133 -6.70 5.51 -0.63
C ASP A 133 -6.98 4.06 -0.20
N PHE A 134 -6.40 3.10 -0.94
CA PHE A 134 -6.44 1.69 -0.57
C PHE A 134 -5.77 1.44 0.78
N CYS A 135 -4.56 1.94 0.98
CA CYS A 135 -3.80 1.74 2.21
C CYS A 135 -4.46 2.43 3.41
N THR A 136 -4.91 3.68 3.25
CA THR A 136 -5.62 4.41 4.31
C THR A 136 -6.93 3.74 4.69
N GLY A 137 -7.63 3.15 3.73
CA GLY A 137 -8.88 2.40 3.97
C GLY A 137 -8.64 1.06 4.66
N ARG A 138 -7.71 0.25 4.17
CA ARG A 138 -7.42 -1.09 4.70
C ARG A 138 -6.82 -1.05 6.11
N CYS A 139 -5.84 -0.18 6.34
CA CYS A 139 -5.17 -0.08 7.63
C CYS A 139 -6.09 0.42 8.76
N ARG A 140 -7.23 1.04 8.43
CA ARG A 140 -8.10 1.68 9.41
C ARG A 140 -8.77 0.65 10.31
N HIS A 141 -9.49 -0.32 9.74
CA HIS A 141 -10.12 -1.41 10.49
C HIS A 141 -10.05 -2.71 9.68
N SER A 142 -9.40 -3.74 10.22
CA SER A 142 -9.46 -5.10 9.67
C SER A 142 -10.46 -5.91 10.47
N SER A 143 -11.53 -6.41 9.85
CA SER A 143 -12.45 -7.33 10.54
C SER A 143 -11.74 -8.61 11.00
N ALA A 144 -10.58 -8.94 10.43
CA ALA A 144 -9.74 -10.06 10.84
C ALA A 144 -8.93 -9.79 12.12
N SER A 145 -8.83 -8.52 12.58
CA SER A 145 -8.12 -8.18 13.82
C SER A 145 -9.03 -8.06 15.04
N VAL A 146 -10.33 -8.34 14.91
CA VAL A 146 -11.32 -8.26 16.01
C VAL A 146 -11.77 -9.67 16.42
N VAL A 147 -11.75 -9.93 17.74
CA VAL A 147 -12.28 -11.11 18.43
C VAL A 147 -13.51 -10.67 19.23
N HIS A 148 -14.60 -11.44 19.16
CA HIS A 148 -15.85 -11.13 19.87
C HIS A 148 -16.36 -9.71 19.61
N GLU A 149 -16.46 -9.34 18.33
CA GLU A 149 -17.06 -8.11 17.79
C GLU A 149 -16.47 -6.76 18.25
N ASN A 150 -15.76 -6.68 19.38
CA ASN A 150 -15.30 -5.43 19.99
C ASN A 150 -13.91 -5.47 20.66
N ALA A 151 -13.22 -6.63 20.73
CA ALA A 151 -11.87 -6.72 21.28
C ALA A 151 -10.84 -6.98 20.19
N TYR A 152 -9.72 -6.26 20.16
CA TYR A 152 -8.66 -6.59 19.21
C TYR A 152 -7.97 -7.90 19.60
N ALA A 153 -7.71 -8.75 18.60
CA ALA A 153 -6.98 -10.01 18.78
C ALA A 153 -5.55 -9.80 19.29
N SER A 154 -4.97 -8.65 18.96
CA SER A 154 -3.59 -8.28 19.23
C SER A 154 -3.41 -6.77 19.07
N ASP A 155 -2.36 -6.21 19.68
CA ASP A 155 -1.92 -4.83 19.42
C ASP A 155 -1.64 -4.58 17.92
N PHE A 156 -1.31 -5.61 17.14
CA PHE A 156 -1.11 -5.53 15.69
C PHE A 156 -2.42 -5.62 14.92
N HIS A 157 -3.26 -4.58 15.00
CA HIS A 157 -4.63 -4.60 14.46
C HIS A 157 -4.83 -3.78 13.19
N HIS A 158 -3.84 -2.98 12.78
CA HIS A 158 -3.85 -2.26 11.49
C HIS A 158 -3.24 -3.13 10.41
N CYS A 159 -4.07 -3.71 9.53
CA CYS A 159 -3.63 -4.67 8.52
C CYS A 159 -3.95 -4.20 7.11
N PHE A 160 -3.04 -4.43 6.16
CA PHE A 160 -3.26 -4.07 4.76
C PHE A 160 -3.31 -5.27 3.81
N SER A 161 -3.14 -6.49 4.31
CA SER A 161 -3.24 -7.68 3.47
C SER A 161 -4.58 -7.75 2.75
N VAL A 162 -4.53 -7.93 1.44
CA VAL A 162 -5.68 -8.39 0.68
C VAL A 162 -5.80 -9.87 1.00
N GLN A 163 -6.77 -10.26 1.84
CA GLN A 163 -7.27 -11.63 1.75
C GLN A 163 -7.74 -11.77 0.31
N GLN A 164 -6.95 -12.44 -0.54
CA GLN A 164 -7.47 -12.82 -1.83
C GLN A 164 -8.65 -13.73 -1.52
N ASN A 165 -9.83 -13.34 -2.01
CA ASN A 165 -10.98 -14.22 -2.07
C ASN A 165 -10.62 -15.35 -3.06
N SER A 166 -9.70 -16.23 -2.67
CA SER A 166 -9.58 -17.56 -3.23
C SER A 166 -10.68 -18.38 -2.57
N SER A 167 -11.92 -18.18 -3.02
CA SER A 167 -12.98 -19.17 -2.84
C SER A 167 -12.71 -20.47 -3.64
N GLY A 168 -11.49 -20.64 -4.16
CA GLY A 168 -10.96 -21.91 -4.65
C GLY A 168 -9.45 -21.97 -4.45
N SER A 169 -8.97 -23.06 -3.84
CA SER A 169 -7.57 -23.43 -3.57
C SER A 169 -6.94 -22.94 -2.25
N THR A 170 -7.48 -23.41 -1.13
CA THR A 170 -6.79 -23.54 0.18
C THR A 170 -5.42 -24.25 0.08
N GLU A 171 -5.21 -25.02 -0.99
CA GLU A 171 -3.98 -25.75 -1.33
C GLU A 171 -2.83 -24.86 -1.82
N ALA A 172 -3.07 -23.89 -2.70
CA ALA A 172 -1.97 -23.13 -3.34
C ALA A 172 -1.36 -22.07 -2.41
N ILE A 173 -2.19 -21.42 -1.59
CA ILE A 173 -1.75 -20.36 -0.67
C ILE A 173 -1.01 -20.95 0.54
N SER A 174 -1.40 -22.14 1.00
CA SER A 174 -0.72 -22.82 2.10
C SER A 174 0.65 -23.34 1.68
N VAL A 175 0.76 -23.87 0.46
CA VAL A 175 2.04 -24.29 -0.14
C VAL A 175 2.97 -23.10 -0.38
N ALA A 176 2.46 -21.96 -0.87
CA ALA A 176 3.25 -20.74 -1.04
C ALA A 176 3.82 -20.19 0.29
N LYS A 177 3.07 -20.32 1.39
CA LYS A 177 3.52 -19.91 2.74
C LYS A 177 4.54 -20.86 3.38
N LEU A 178 4.71 -22.06 2.83
CA LEU A 178 5.69 -23.06 3.25
C LEU A 178 6.92 -23.13 2.32
N LEU A 179 7.03 -22.23 1.34
CA LEU A 179 8.21 -22.15 0.47
C LEU A 179 9.49 -21.91 1.30
N GLY A 180 10.49 -22.77 1.12
CA GLY A 180 11.75 -22.71 1.85
C GLY A 180 11.69 -23.27 3.27
N ILE A 181 10.58 -23.87 3.69
CA ILE A 181 10.42 -24.51 5.00
C ILE A 181 10.44 -26.03 4.82
N ASN A 182 11.35 -26.70 5.52
CA ASN A 182 11.35 -28.15 5.62
C ASN A 182 10.51 -28.58 6.82
N VAL A 183 9.48 -29.40 6.58
CA VAL A 183 8.61 -29.91 7.64
C VAL A 183 9.20 -31.22 8.14
N VAL A 184 9.41 -31.31 9.45
CA VAL A 184 9.96 -32.50 10.12
C VAL A 184 9.03 -32.89 11.26
N VAL A 185 8.68 -34.18 11.33
CA VAL A 185 7.86 -34.74 12.41
C VAL A 185 8.78 -35.35 13.47
N GLY A 186 8.61 -34.91 14.72
CA GLY A 186 9.34 -35.45 15.87
C GLY A 186 8.74 -36.76 16.38
N ARG A 187 9.54 -37.57 17.07
CA ARG A 187 9.08 -38.78 17.75
C ARG A 187 8.45 -38.43 19.11
N PRO A 188 7.64 -39.33 19.71
CA PRO A 188 7.13 -39.14 21.06
C PRO A 188 8.26 -38.81 22.05
N GLY A 189 8.11 -37.72 22.79
CA GLY A 189 9.11 -37.23 23.75
C GLY A 189 10.19 -36.29 23.16
N GLU A 190 10.24 -36.09 21.84
CA GLU A 190 11.15 -35.11 21.23
C GLU A 190 10.50 -33.71 21.15
N SER A 191 11.23 -32.68 21.54
CA SER A 191 10.79 -31.29 21.34
C SER A 191 11.07 -30.82 19.91
N CYS A 192 10.22 -29.93 19.38
CA CYS A 192 10.44 -29.34 18.04
C CYS A 192 11.84 -28.73 17.92
N SER A 193 12.29 -27.99 18.94
CA SER A 193 13.62 -27.36 18.98
C SER A 193 14.76 -28.36 18.84
N LEU A 194 14.65 -29.53 19.48
CA LEU A 194 15.67 -30.57 19.39
C LEU A 194 15.72 -31.14 17.97
N VAL A 195 14.56 -31.46 17.41
CA VAL A 195 14.43 -32.06 16.07
C VAL A 195 15.01 -31.14 14.99
N CYS A 196 14.70 -29.84 15.01
CA CYS A 196 15.30 -28.90 14.06
C CYS A 196 16.83 -28.84 14.23
N LYS A 197 17.30 -28.73 15.48
CA LYS A 197 18.74 -28.60 15.78
C LYS A 197 19.54 -29.82 15.32
N VAL A 198 19.04 -31.03 15.57
CA VAL A 198 19.67 -32.29 15.13
C VAL A 198 19.75 -32.38 13.60
N ARG A 199 18.82 -31.76 12.89
CA ARG A 199 18.84 -31.66 11.43
C ARG A 199 19.63 -30.47 10.88
N GLY A 200 20.32 -29.71 11.73
CA GLY A 200 21.07 -28.52 11.33
C GLY A 200 20.17 -27.38 10.85
N GLN A 201 18.91 -27.35 11.29
CA GLN A 201 17.91 -26.35 10.91
C GLN A 201 17.47 -25.51 12.12
N SER A 202 16.94 -24.32 11.84
CA SER A 202 16.30 -23.47 12.86
C SER A 202 14.79 -23.65 12.80
N CYS A 203 14.15 -23.89 13.93
CA CYS A 203 12.68 -23.97 13.98
C CYS A 203 12.06 -22.59 13.74
N VAL A 204 10.89 -22.56 13.08
CA VAL A 204 10.15 -21.33 12.77
C VAL A 204 8.75 -21.38 13.40
N PRO A 205 8.57 -20.97 14.67
CA PRO A 205 7.29 -21.09 15.38
C PRO A 205 6.16 -20.31 14.72
N SER A 206 6.46 -19.19 14.05
CA SER A 206 5.47 -18.35 13.35
C SER A 206 4.73 -19.07 12.21
N ARG A 207 5.25 -20.22 11.76
CA ARG A 207 4.70 -21.02 10.66
C ARG A 207 3.90 -22.22 11.14
N LEU A 208 3.88 -22.49 12.45
CA LEU A 208 3.12 -23.60 13.03
C LEU A 208 1.61 -23.45 12.81
N SER A 209 1.11 -22.21 12.83
CA SER A 209 -0.29 -21.89 12.52
C SER A 209 -0.69 -22.22 11.07
N VAL A 210 0.28 -22.22 10.15
CA VAL A 210 0.06 -22.64 8.76
C VAL A 210 -0.04 -24.16 8.71
N LEU A 211 0.88 -24.87 9.37
CA LEU A 211 0.91 -26.33 9.45
C LEU A 211 -0.29 -26.93 10.17
N ASN A 212 -0.87 -26.22 11.14
CA ASN A 212 -2.03 -26.68 11.92
C ASN A 212 -3.35 -26.57 11.12
N LYS A 213 -3.37 -27.18 9.94
CA LYS A 213 -4.51 -27.34 9.04
C LYS A 213 -4.56 -28.79 8.60
N CYS A 214 -5.74 -29.41 8.67
CA CYS A 214 -5.86 -30.85 8.45
C CYS A 214 -5.32 -31.27 7.08
N GLU A 215 -5.55 -30.48 6.04
CA GLU A 215 -5.13 -30.77 4.67
C GLU A 215 -3.60 -30.81 4.54
N ILE A 216 -2.88 -30.04 5.37
CA ILE A 216 -1.42 -30.03 5.39
C ILE A 216 -0.90 -31.13 6.30
N LEU A 217 -1.50 -31.31 7.48
CA LEU A 217 -1.11 -32.37 8.41
C LEU A 217 -1.18 -33.74 7.74
N GLN A 218 -2.23 -34.01 6.97
CA GLN A 218 -2.39 -35.26 6.20
C GLN A 218 -1.28 -35.52 5.17
N LYS A 219 -0.51 -34.50 4.76
CA LYS A 219 0.63 -34.67 3.85
C LYS A 219 1.89 -35.19 4.57
N TYR A 220 1.99 -34.97 5.88
CA TYR A 220 3.17 -35.28 6.68
C TYR A 220 2.92 -36.30 7.81
N MET A 221 1.65 -36.48 8.20
CA MET A 221 1.18 -37.35 9.27
C MET A 221 0.16 -38.37 8.74
N ARG A 222 0.06 -39.53 9.40
CA ARG A 222 -0.87 -40.60 8.99
C ARG A 222 -2.18 -40.52 9.77
N CYS A 223 -2.95 -39.46 9.53
CA CYS A 223 -4.24 -39.21 10.17
C CYS A 223 -5.34 -40.19 9.68
N LYS A 224 -5.34 -41.45 10.12
CA LYS A 224 -6.31 -42.49 9.69
C LYS A 224 -7.77 -42.17 10.07
N SER A 225 -8.01 -41.62 11.25
CA SER A 225 -9.34 -41.26 11.77
C SER A 225 -9.75 -39.80 11.47
N GLY A 226 -8.95 -39.08 10.68
CA GLY A 226 -9.13 -37.65 10.43
C GLY A 226 -8.36 -36.77 11.41
N CYS A 227 -8.63 -35.45 11.36
CA CYS A 227 -8.04 -34.48 12.27
C CYS A 227 -9.11 -33.94 13.22
N PHE A 228 -8.78 -33.84 14.50
CA PHE A 228 -9.66 -33.33 15.54
C PHE A 228 -9.06 -32.09 16.20
N ARG A 229 -9.92 -31.21 16.71
CA ARG A 229 -9.47 -30.07 17.49
C ARG A 229 -8.99 -30.57 18.86
N SER A 230 -7.77 -30.21 19.19
CA SER A 230 -7.11 -30.51 20.46
C SER A 230 -6.44 -29.24 20.99
N LEU A 231 -6.31 -29.14 22.31
CA LEU A 231 -5.63 -28.05 23.00
C LEU A 231 -4.37 -28.59 23.67
N GLY A 232 -3.30 -27.80 23.66
CA GLY A 232 -2.05 -28.14 24.33
C GLY A 232 -0.82 -27.58 23.61
N PRO A 233 0.32 -27.45 24.31
CA PRO A 233 1.56 -26.94 23.73
C PRO A 233 2.16 -27.88 22.67
N ASP A 234 1.81 -29.16 22.71
CA ASP A 234 2.34 -30.19 21.81
C ASP A 234 1.54 -30.34 20.51
N GLN A 235 0.53 -29.49 20.30
CA GLN A 235 -0.28 -29.51 19.08
C GLN A 235 0.42 -28.73 17.95
N PRO A 236 0.34 -29.19 16.69
CA PRO A 236 -0.36 -30.38 16.20
C PRO A 236 0.42 -31.68 16.42
N ALA A 237 -0.27 -32.73 16.88
CA ALA A 237 0.31 -34.06 17.09
C ALA A 237 -0.47 -35.15 16.35
N GLU A 238 0.25 -36.16 15.85
CA GLU A 238 -0.36 -37.41 15.39
C GLU A 238 -0.61 -38.31 16.60
N VAL A 239 -1.88 -38.67 16.83
CA VAL A 239 -2.26 -39.60 17.88
C VAL A 239 -2.33 -41.02 17.35
N VAL A 240 -1.90 -41.99 18.15
CA VAL A 240 -2.06 -43.41 17.83
C VAL A 240 -3.53 -43.79 17.77
N VAL A 241 -3.86 -44.80 16.96
CA VAL A 241 -5.25 -45.22 16.68
C VAL A 241 -5.99 -45.70 17.94
N GLU A 242 -5.24 -46.15 18.95
CA GLU A 242 -5.75 -46.65 20.23
C GLU A 242 -5.94 -45.53 21.28
N ALA A 243 -5.70 -44.27 20.91
CA ALA A 243 -5.90 -43.15 21.82
C ALA A 243 -7.39 -42.96 22.14
N PRO A 244 -7.77 -42.74 23.41
CA PRO A 244 -9.15 -42.50 23.80
C PRO A 244 -9.73 -41.31 23.04
N THR A 245 -10.83 -41.52 22.33
CA THR A 245 -11.67 -40.44 21.77
C THR A 245 -12.52 -39.85 22.87
N SER A 246 -11.92 -39.04 23.75
CA SER A 246 -12.66 -38.34 24.81
C SER A 246 -12.73 -36.85 24.51
N LEU A 247 -13.92 -36.38 24.14
CA LEU A 247 -14.42 -35.07 24.58
C LEU A 247 -15.64 -35.35 25.45
N GLU A 248 -15.40 -35.74 26.70
CA GLU A 248 -16.31 -35.44 27.81
C GLU A 248 -15.51 -34.62 28.81
N GLY A 249 -16.00 -33.40 29.05
CA GLY A 249 -15.38 -32.33 29.82
C GLY A 249 -16.07 -31.02 29.48
#